data_AF-A0A1V5V373-F1
#
_entry.id   AF-A0A1V5V373-F1
#
_cell.length_a   1.000
_cell.length_b   1.000
_cell.length_c   1.000
_cell.angle_alpha   90.00
_cell.angle_beta   90.00
_cell.angle_gamma   90.00
#
_symmetry.space_group_name_H-M   'P 1'
#
loop_
_entity.id
_entity.type
_entity.pdbx_description
1 polymer ?
#
loop_
_entity_poly.entity_id
_entity_poly.type
_entity_poly.pdbx_seq_one_letter_code
_entity_poly.pdbx_strand_id
1 'polypeptide(L)'
;MGKAESKNLPGTYEEFRLLFEPIVGEEKTEELLEAIGDHFGGQQVYLPSFRSLRREKVEKAIRKEFDGSPESLKSLVRKYRLCQGHVRRILANK
;
A
#
# COMPACT_ATOMS: atom_id res chain seq x y z
N MET A 1 5.58 36.19 16.85
CA MET A 1 4.92 34.99 16.29
C MET A 1 4.40 35.34 14.92
N GLY A 2 5.19 35.07 13.87
CA GLY A 2 4.76 35.31 12.50
C GLY A 2 3.60 34.39 12.18
N LYS A 3 2.47 34.96 11.78
CA LYS A 3 1.39 34.18 11.15
C LYS A 3 2.02 33.53 9.93
N ALA A 4 2.13 32.20 9.93
CA ALA A 4 2.47 31.47 8.72
C ALA A 4 1.44 31.89 7.67
N GLU A 5 1.89 32.63 6.66
CA GLU A 5 1.11 32.92 5.46
C GLU A 5 0.47 31.62 5.01
N SER A 6 -0.80 31.65 4.63
CA SER A 6 -1.51 30.50 4.08
C SER A 6 -0.78 30.07 2.81
N LYS A 7 0.26 29.26 2.98
CA LYS A 7 0.93 28.56 1.90
C LYS A 7 -0.18 27.80 1.21
N ASN A 8 -0.38 28.02 -0.08
CA ASN A 8 -1.21 27.14 -0.89
C ASN A 8 -0.54 25.78 -0.85
N LEU A 9 -0.90 24.98 0.15
CA LEU A 9 -0.41 23.63 0.32
C LEU A 9 -0.90 22.83 -0.89
N PRO A 10 -0.09 21.90 -1.42
CA PRO A 10 -0.52 21.06 -2.53
C PRO A 10 -1.83 20.37 -2.19
N GLY A 11 -2.73 20.19 -3.17
CA GLY A 11 -4.00 19.50 -2.93
C GLY A 11 -3.84 18.12 -2.26
N THR A 12 -2.76 17.41 -2.57
CA THR A 12 -2.41 16.12 -1.94
C THR A 12 -2.15 16.22 -0.44
N TYR A 13 -1.66 17.36 0.06
CA TYR A 13 -1.48 17.59 1.49
C TYR A 13 -2.84 17.62 2.20
N GLU A 14 -3.78 18.40 1.67
CA GLU A 14 -5.14 18.50 2.19
C GLU A 14 -5.88 17.14 2.09
N GLU A 15 -5.72 16.42 0.99
CA GLU A 15 -6.28 15.08 0.81
C GLU A 15 -5.77 14.09 1.87
N PHE A 16 -4.47 14.10 2.17
CA PHE A 16 -3.89 13.23 3.19
C PHE A 16 -4.32 13.65 4.59
N ARG A 17 -4.42 14.95 4.87
CA ARG A 17 -4.95 15.44 6.14
C ARG A 17 -6.37 14.95 6.37
N LEU A 18 -7.26 15.13 5.39
CA LEU A 18 -8.65 14.63 5.44
C LEU A 18 -8.73 13.12 5.65
N LEU A 19 -7.77 12.37 5.12
CA LEU A 19 -7.70 10.92 5.28
C LEU A 19 -7.23 10.50 6.68
N PHE A 20 -6.21 11.16 7.23
CA PHE A 20 -5.54 10.72 8.45
C PHE A 20 -6.16 11.30 9.72
N GLU A 21 -6.62 12.55 9.69
CA GLU A 21 -7.14 13.25 10.88
C GLU A 21 -8.27 12.48 11.60
N PRO A 22 -9.26 11.89 10.90
CA PRO A 22 -10.30 11.09 11.55
C PRO A 22 -9.80 9.78 12.19
N ILE A 23 -8.60 9.30 11.79
CA ILE A 23 -8.04 8.02 12.22
C ILE A 23 -7.10 8.21 13.40
N VAL A 24 -6.27 9.26 13.38
CA VAL A 24 -5.18 9.44 14.34
C VAL A 24 -5.27 10.75 15.15
N GLY A 25 -6.18 11.66 14.80
CA GLY A 25 -6.30 12.99 15.40
C GLY A 25 -5.37 14.02 14.77
N GLU A 26 -5.63 15.30 15.05
CA GLU A 26 -4.94 16.44 14.42
C GLU A 26 -3.43 16.43 14.67
N GLU A 27 -3.00 16.36 15.93
CA GLU A 27 -1.58 16.41 16.32
C GLU A 27 -0.75 15.32 15.63
N LYS A 28 -1.24 14.06 15.66
CA LYS A 28 -0.55 12.93 15.01
C LYS A 28 -0.61 12.99 13.49
N THR A 29 -1.59 13.69 12.93
CA THR A 29 -1.69 13.86 11.47
C THR A 29 -0.55 14.72 10.97
N GLU A 30 -0.24 15.81 11.67
CA GLU A 30 0.90 16.67 11.31
C GLU A 30 2.23 15.91 11.40
N GLU A 31 2.46 15.16 12.48
CA GLU A 31 3.66 14.30 12.62
C GLU A 31 3.79 13.30 11.47
N LEU A 32 2.68 12.70 11.04
CA LEU A 32 2.64 11.76 9.91
C LEU A 32 2.93 12.44 8.57
N LEU A 33 2.36 13.62 8.33
CA LEU A 33 2.58 14.37 7.10
C LEU A 33 4.02 14.87 6.99
N GLU A 34 4.61 15.31 8.11
CA GLU A 34 6.03 15.65 8.20
C GLU A 34 6.91 14.44 7.89
N ALA A 35 6.66 13.30 8.55
CA ALA A 35 7.42 12.07 8.29
C ALA A 35 7.32 11.57 6.83
N ILE A 36 6.16 11.70 6.20
CA ILE A 36 5.97 11.39 4.78
C ILE A 36 6.78 12.37 3.92
N GLY A 37 6.71 13.66 4.22
CA GLY A 37 7.47 14.70 3.53
C GLY A 37 8.98 14.49 3.62
N ASP A 38 9.49 14.15 4.80
CA ASP A 38 10.91 13.90 5.02
C ASP A 38 11.41 12.64 4.29
N HIS A 39 10.60 11.59 4.25
CA HIS A 39 11.00 10.33 3.65
C HIS A 39 10.88 10.32 2.12
N PHE A 40 9.84 10.97 1.59
CA PHE A 40 9.46 10.86 0.18
C PHE A 40 9.54 12.19 -0.59
N GLY A 41 9.72 13.32 0.10
CA GLY A 41 9.80 14.64 -0.51
C GLY A 41 10.98 14.80 -1.47
N GLY A 42 10.89 15.83 -2.32
CA GLY A 42 11.92 16.12 -3.33
C GLY A 42 11.84 15.25 -4.59
N GLN A 43 10.94 14.28 -4.65
CA GLN A 43 10.70 13.44 -5.83
C GLN A 43 9.21 13.19 -6.06
N GLN A 44 8.85 12.89 -7.31
CA GLN A 44 7.53 12.38 -7.64
C GLN A 44 7.44 10.90 -7.27
N VAL A 45 6.50 10.55 -6.39
CA VAL A 45 6.27 9.18 -5.96
C VAL A 45 5.09 8.59 -6.72
N TYR A 46 5.29 7.42 -7.31
CA TYR A 46 4.19 6.65 -7.88
C TYR A 46 3.39 5.93 -6.79
N LEU A 47 2.11 6.26 -6.68
CA LEU A 47 1.16 5.54 -5.83
C LEU A 47 0.39 4.51 -6.69
N PRO A 48 0.54 3.21 -6.43
CA PRO A 48 -0.17 2.19 -7.20
C PRO A 48 -1.67 2.27 -7.01
N SER A 49 -2.43 1.99 -8.08
CA SER A 49 -3.88 1.92 -8.02
C SER A 49 -4.36 0.82 -7.07
N PHE A 50 -5.55 0.98 -6.49
CA PHE A 50 -6.15 0.01 -5.57
C PHE A 50 -6.19 -1.42 -6.12
N ARG A 51 -6.51 -1.56 -7.42
CA ARG A 51 -6.52 -2.87 -8.10
C ARG A 51 -5.14 -3.51 -8.09
N SER A 52 -4.08 -2.73 -8.32
CA SER A 52 -2.70 -3.20 -8.32
C SER A 52 -2.24 -3.58 -6.92
N LEU A 53 -2.55 -2.74 -5.91
CA LEU A 53 -2.25 -3.04 -4.51
C LEU A 53 -2.94 -4.32 -4.03
N ARG A 54 -4.22 -4.52 -4.37
CA ARG A 54 -4.94 -5.77 -4.03
C ARG A 54 -4.29 -6.98 -4.65
N ARG A 55 -3.91 -6.90 -5.93
CA ARG A 55 -3.24 -7.98 -6.64
C ARG A 55 -1.91 -8.32 -5.96
N GLU A 56 -1.07 -7.32 -5.70
CA GLU A 56 0.22 -7.53 -5.04
C GLU A 56 0.06 -8.14 -3.65
N LYS A 57 -0.93 -7.70 -2.87
CA LYS A 57 -1.23 -8.27 -1.55
C LYS A 57 -1.61 -9.75 -1.63
N VAL A 58 -2.43 -10.13 -2.61
CA VAL A 58 -2.79 -11.53 -2.85
C VAL A 58 -1.58 -12.35 -3.28
N GLU A 59 -0.77 -11.83 -4.20
CA GLU A 59 0.45 -12.50 -4.66
C GLU A 59 1.45 -12.71 -3.51
N LYS A 60 1.68 -11.69 -2.66
CA LYS A 60 2.52 -11.82 -1.46
C LYS A 60 1.98 -12.86 -0.47
N ALA A 61 0.66 -12.90 -0.26
CA ALA A 61 0.05 -13.89 0.63
C ALA A 61 0.23 -15.32 0.08
N ILE A 62 0.01 -15.53 -1.22
CA ILE A 62 0.24 -16.83 -1.88
C ILE A 62 1.69 -17.28 -1.71
N ARG A 63 2.67 -16.39 -1.95
CA ARG A 63 4.10 -16.70 -1.78
C ARG A 63 4.45 -17.06 -0.33
N LYS A 64 3.85 -16.38 0.64
CA LYS A 64 4.07 -16.61 2.07
C LYS A 64 3.47 -17.93 2.56
N GLU A 65 2.31 -18.31 2.05
CA GLU A 65 1.59 -19.52 2.47
C GLU A 65 2.05 -20.80 1.75
N PHE A 66 2.77 -20.69 0.64
CA PHE A 66 3.23 -21.84 -0.12
C PHE A 66 4.43 -22.52 0.55
N ASP A 67 4.27 -23.80 0.89
CA ASP A 67 5.28 -24.63 1.57
C ASP A 67 6.13 -25.49 0.62
N GLY A 68 5.92 -25.40 -0.70
CA GLY A 68 6.60 -26.23 -1.70
C GLY A 68 5.90 -27.53 -2.06
N SER A 69 4.89 -27.96 -1.30
CA SER A 69 4.18 -29.21 -1.53
C SER A 69 3.12 -29.12 -2.63
N PRO A 70 2.79 -30.24 -3.32
CA PRO A 70 1.68 -30.27 -4.26
C PRO A 70 0.30 -30.01 -3.61
N GLU A 71 0.16 -30.36 -2.33
CA GLU A 71 -1.10 -30.17 -1.59
C GLU A 71 -1.32 -28.71 -1.22
N SER A 72 -0.26 -27.97 -0.84
CA SER A 72 -0.38 -26.52 -0.66
C SER A 72 -0.70 -25.79 -1.96
N LEU A 73 -0.17 -26.25 -3.11
CA LEU A 73 -0.55 -25.68 -4.40
C LEU A 73 -2.05 -25.83 -4.69
N LYS A 74 -2.61 -27.02 -4.43
CA LYS A 74 -4.06 -27.28 -4.61
C LYS A 74 -4.91 -26.46 -3.64
N SER A 75 -4.48 -26.34 -2.38
CA SER A 75 -5.21 -25.57 -1.36
C SER A 75 -5.23 -24.08 -1.71
N LEU A 76 -4.11 -23.51 -2.19
CA LEU A 76 -4.01 -22.12 -2.63
C LEU A 76 -4.88 -21.83 -3.85
N VAL A 77 -4.91 -22.72 -4.85
CA VAL A 77 -5.80 -22.62 -6.01
C VAL A 77 -7.27 -22.49 -5.57
N ARG A 78 -7.70 -23.33 -4.62
CA ARG A 78 -9.07 -23.30 -4.09
C ARG A 78 -9.35 -22.05 -3.26
N LYS A 79 -8.45 -21.70 -2.34
CA LYS A 79 -8.57 -20.58 -1.40
C LYS A 79 -8.66 -19.23 -2.14
N TYR A 80 -7.78 -19.02 -3.11
CA TYR A 80 -7.71 -17.75 -3.85
C TYR A 80 -8.56 -17.75 -5.14
N ARG A 81 -9.22 -18.88 -5.46
CA ARG A 81 -10.03 -19.05 -6.68
C ARG A 81 -9.27 -18.67 -7.96
N LEU A 82 -8.00 -19.07 -8.04
CA LEU A 82 -7.13 -18.83 -9.18
C LEU A 82 -6.82 -20.13 -9.90
N CYS A 83 -6.65 -20.10 -11.21
CA CYS A 83 -6.21 -21.28 -11.93
C CYS A 83 -4.77 -21.67 -11.53
N GLN A 84 -4.46 -22.96 -11.58
CA GLN A 84 -3.16 -23.49 -11.15
C GLN A 84 -1.97 -22.86 -11.90
N GLY A 85 -2.13 -22.55 -13.18
CA GLY A 85 -1.10 -21.87 -13.97
C GLY A 85 -0.81 -20.44 -13.48
N HIS A 86 -1.83 -19.72 -13.01
CA HIS A 86 -1.65 -18.38 -12.44
C HIS A 86 -0.90 -18.46 -11.09
N VAL A 87 -1.29 -19.38 -10.21
CA VAL A 87 -0.58 -19.59 -8.93
C VAL A 87 0.89 -19.96 -9.18
N ARG A 88 1.17 -20.87 -10.12
CA ARG A 88 2.54 -21.21 -10.51
C ARG A 88 3.33 -20.00 -11.02
N ARG A 89 2.72 -19.13 -11.83
CA ARG A 89 3.36 -17.89 -12.32
C ARG A 89 3.70 -16.94 -11.16
N ILE A 90 2.80 -16.80 -10.20
CA ILE A 90 3.02 -15.97 -9.00
C ILE A 90 4.20 -16.49 -8.19
N LEU A 91 4.32 -17.81 -8.06
CA LEU A 91 5.42 -18.46 -7.32
C LEU A 91 6.75 -18.42 -8.09
N ALA A 92 6.71 -18.40 -9.43
CA ALA A 92 7.89 -18.29 -10.29
C ALA A 92 8.45 -16.86 -10.34
N ASN A 93 7.57 -15.86 -10.34
CA ASN A 93 7.96 -14.45 -10.30
C ASN A 93 8.24 -14.02 -8.86
N LYS A 94 9.53 -13.98 -8.47
CA LYS A 94 10.00 -13.43 -7.19
C LYS A 94 10.10 -11.91 -7.24
#